data_AF-A0A496E4S5-F1
#
_entry.id   AF-A0A496E4S5-F1
#
_cell.length_a   1.000
_cell.length_b   1.000
_cell.length_c   1.000
_cell.angle_alpha   90.00
_cell.angle_beta   90.00
_cell.angle_gamma   90.00
#
_symmetry.space_group_name_H-M   'P 1'
#
loop_
_entity.id
_entity.type
_entity.pdbx_description
1 polymer ?
#
loop_
_entity_poly.entity_id
_entity_poly.type
_entity_poly.pdbx_seq_one_letter_code
_entity_poly.pdbx_strand_id
1 'polypeptide(L)'
;MANFEIGTSVGFTIKPVQAAPIWLLFGPGIVMNGEFVDEEAEDYYPDYSGDASVDPVEREKVFDTYTSLSGEVGVLGKIWQRLALKYTFQYRFPLSGDYKDKITKTKHAIGIGICF
;
A
#
# COMPACT_ATOMS: atom_id res chain seq x y z
N MET A 1 11.55 7.30 -6.93
CA MET A 1 11.45 7.06 -5.48
C MET A 1 11.08 5.61 -5.25
N ALA A 2 11.68 4.94 -4.27
CA ALA A 2 11.32 3.59 -3.90
C ALA A 2 10.14 3.66 -2.93
N ASN A 3 8.94 3.37 -3.42
CA ASN A 3 7.73 3.31 -2.62
C ASN A 3 7.51 1.86 -2.22
N PHE A 4 7.49 1.58 -0.92
CA PHE A 4 7.17 0.25 -0.42
C PHE A 4 5.74 0.23 0.11
N GLU A 5 5.05 -0.89 -0.13
CA GLU A 5 3.70 -1.12 0.34
C GLU A 5 3.62 -2.53 0.92
N ILE A 6 3.15 -2.64 2.16
CA ILE A 6 2.92 -3.89 2.85
C ILE A 6 1.46 -3.93 3.28
N GLY A 7 0.73 -4.89 2.74
CA GLY A 7 -0.66 -5.15 3.08
C GLY A 7 -0.82 -6.44 3.86
N THR A 8 -1.47 -6.38 5.01
CA THR A 8 -1.90 -7.54 5.80
C THR A 8 -3.40 -7.53 5.93
N SER A 9 -4.02 -8.69 5.75
CA SER A 9 -5.48 -8.84 5.79
C SER A 9 -5.90 -10.04 6.61
N VAL A 10 -6.99 -9.90 7.36
CA VAL A 10 -7.65 -11.01 8.05
C VAL A 10 -9.10 -11.02 7.59
N GLY A 11 -9.60 -12.19 7.20
CA GLY A 11 -10.94 -12.29 6.66
C GLY A 11 -11.51 -13.68 6.74
N PHE A 12 -12.79 -13.76 6.42
CA PHE A 12 -13.52 -15.01 6.33
C PHE A 12 -13.50 -15.51 4.90
N THR A 13 -13.52 -16.83 4.75
CA THR A 13 -13.56 -17.47 3.44
C THR A 13 -14.83 -18.29 3.27
N ILE A 14 -15.45 -18.20 2.10
CA ILE A 14 -16.58 -19.05 1.71
C ILE A 14 -16.16 -19.87 0.51
N LYS A 15 -16.50 -21.16 0.52
CA LYS A 15 -16.33 -22.04 -0.64
C LYS A 15 -17.65 -22.15 -1.40
N PRO A 16 -17.87 -21.38 -2.49
CA PRO A 16 -19.14 -21.40 -3.20
C PRO A 16 -19.38 -22.73 -3.93
N VAL A 17 -18.32 -23.40 -4.40
CA VAL A 17 -18.41 -24.65 -5.16
C VAL A 17 -17.51 -25.69 -4.52
N GLN A 18 -18.08 -26.80 -4.00
CA GLN A 18 -17.32 -27.85 -3.35
C GLN A 18 -16.29 -28.53 -4.27
N ALA A 19 -16.57 -28.64 -5.57
CA ALA A 19 -15.69 -29.26 -6.55
C ALA A 19 -14.53 -28.36 -7.00
N ALA A 20 -14.62 -27.03 -6.83
CA ALA A 20 -13.58 -26.10 -7.27
C ALA A 20 -12.61 -25.76 -6.13
N PRO A 21 -11.30 -25.63 -6.40
CA PRO A 21 -10.32 -25.14 -5.43
C PRO A 21 -10.35 -23.61 -5.35
N ILE A 22 -11.55 -23.02 -5.30
CA ILE A 22 -11.77 -21.58 -5.30
C ILE A 22 -12.57 -21.19 -4.07
N TRP A 23 -12.07 -20.21 -3.32
CA TRP A 23 -12.72 -19.61 -2.17
C TRP A 23 -12.90 -18.12 -2.41
N LEU A 24 -13.99 -17.56 -1.90
CA LEU A 24 -14.17 -16.12 -1.81
C LEU A 24 -13.64 -15.66 -0.46
N LEU A 25 -12.90 -14.55 -0.45
CA LEU A 25 -12.39 -13.89 0.73
C LEU A 25 -13.10 -12.55 0.92
N PHE A 26 -13.42 -12.24 2.16
CA PHE A 26 -13.91 -10.91 2.54
C PHE A 26 -13.46 -10.58 3.95
N GLY A 27 -13.04 -9.34 4.18
CA GLY A 27 -12.61 -8.88 5.49
C GLY A 27 -11.82 -7.59 5.46
N PRO A 28 -11.45 -7.06 6.63
CA PRO A 28 -10.58 -5.90 6.73
C PRO A 28 -9.11 -6.26 6.45
N GLY A 29 -8.39 -5.30 5.89
CA GLY A 29 -6.95 -5.29 5.77
C GLY A 29 -6.37 -3.97 6.23
N ILE A 30 -5.11 -4.00 6.64
CA ILE A 30 -4.30 -2.83 6.95
C ILE A 30 -3.22 -2.76 5.88
N VAL A 31 -3.09 -1.60 5.25
CA VAL A 31 -2.02 -1.33 4.29
C VAL A 31 -1.15 -0.22 4.86
N MET A 32 0.11 -0.56 5.08
CA MET A 32 1.17 0.39 5.38
C MET A 32 1.93 0.69 4.10
N ASN A 33 2.13 1.97 3.83
CA ASN A 33 2.99 2.42 2.76
C ASN A 33 4.07 3.30 3.38
N GLY A 34 5.22 3.36 2.75
CA GLY A 34 6.13 4.46 3.01
C GLY A 34 6.89 4.88 1.77
N GLU A 35 7.30 6.13 1.85
CA GLU A 35 7.90 6.91 0.78
C GLU A 35 9.07 7.68 1.38
N PHE A 36 10.19 7.71 0.64
CA PHE A 36 11.28 8.62 0.96
C PHE A 36 10.94 9.97 0.35
N VAL A 37 10.71 10.97 1.20
CA VAL A 37 10.42 12.35 0.79
C VAL A 37 11.68 13.18 1.04
N ASP A 38 12.05 14.01 0.07
CA ASP A 38 13.07 15.04 0.27
C ASP A 38 12.38 16.21 0.99
N GLU A 39 12.83 16.60 2.18
CA GLU A 39 12.07 17.49 3.08
C GLU A 39 12.02 18.97 2.64
N GLU A 40 12.62 19.36 1.51
CA GLU A 40 12.60 20.74 1.04
C GLU A 40 12.29 20.85 -0.46
N ALA A 41 11.01 20.96 -0.79
CA ALA A 41 10.55 21.32 -2.13
C ALA A 41 9.45 22.39 -2.14
N GLU A 42 9.08 23.02 -1.02
CA GLU A 42 8.04 24.05 -1.02
C GLU A 42 8.52 25.51 -0.91
N ASP A 43 9.75 25.81 -0.45
CA ASP A 43 10.12 27.22 -0.16
C ASP A 43 11.46 27.71 -0.77
N TYR A 44 11.89 27.23 -1.94
CA TYR A 44 13.02 27.86 -2.65
C TYR A 44 12.62 28.45 -4.01
N TYR A 45 12.16 29.70 -3.97
CA TYR A 45 12.26 30.60 -5.13
C TYR A 45 13.73 31.07 -5.20
N PRO A 46 14.51 30.73 -6.25
CA PRO A 46 15.85 31.27 -6.38
C PRO A 46 15.74 32.78 -6.62
N ASP A 47 16.20 33.57 -5.65
CA ASP A 47 16.43 34.99 -5.87
C ASP A 47 17.64 35.11 -6.80
N TYR A 48 17.41 35.57 -8.04
CA TYR A 48 18.44 35.75 -9.06
C TYR A 48 19.28 37.01 -8.75
N SER A 49 19.96 37.03 -7.61
CA SER A 49 21.05 37.95 -7.34
C SER A 49 22.34 37.14 -7.33
N GLY A 50 23.06 37.21 -8.44
CA GLY A 50 24.19 36.34 -8.73
C GLY A 50 25.27 36.34 -7.66
N ASP A 51 25.62 35.15 -7.20
CA ASP A 51 27.01 34.80 -6.93
C ASP A 51 27.23 33.30 -7.11
N ALA A 52 28.36 32.94 -7.67
CA ALA A 52 28.65 31.61 -8.21
C ALA A 52 29.48 30.78 -7.21
N SER A 53 28.81 30.12 -6.26
CA SER A 53 29.33 28.90 -5.60
C SER A 53 28.26 28.35 -4.65
N VAL A 54 27.37 27.50 -5.15
CA VAL A 54 26.43 26.75 -4.31
C VAL A 54 26.99 25.35 -4.11
N ASP A 55 27.53 25.09 -2.92
CA ASP A 55 27.88 23.74 -2.47
C ASP A 55 26.65 22.81 -2.58
N PRO A 56 26.81 21.53 -2.97
CA PRO A 56 25.68 20.60 -3.03
C PRO A 56 25.18 20.34 -1.61
N VAL A 57 24.09 21.02 -1.24
CA VAL A 57 23.36 20.77 0.02
C VAL A 57 23.00 19.27 0.07
N GLU A 58 23.56 18.55 1.04
CA GLU A 58 23.21 17.16 1.31
C GLU A 58 21.73 17.12 1.73
N ARG A 59 20.88 16.66 0.81
CA ARG A 59 19.44 16.56 1.04
C ARG A 59 19.17 15.40 1.98
N GLU A 60 18.76 15.71 3.21
CA GLU A 60 18.29 14.68 4.14
C GLU A 60 16.99 14.07 3.60
N LYS A 61 17.00 12.74 3.45
CA LYS A 61 15.83 11.98 3.02
C LYS A 61 15.05 11.55 4.25
N VAL A 62 13.86 12.08 4.43
CA VAL A 62 12.97 11.69 5.51
C VAL A 62 12.12 10.51 5.05
N PHE A 63 12.02 9.50 5.92
CA PHE A 63 11.20 8.32 5.68
C PHE A 63 9.79 8.56 6.24
N ASP A 64 8.83 8.79 5.35
CA ASP A 64 7.45 9.01 5.73
C ASP A 64 6.65 7.71 5.60
N THR A 65 5.78 7.43 6.58
CA THR A 65 4.99 6.20 6.64
C THR A 65 3.52 6.54 6.88
N TYR A 66 2.66 6.06 5.99
CA TYR A 66 1.22 6.26 6.07
C TYR A 66 0.46 4.93 6.08
N THR A 67 -0.54 4.86 6.96
CA THR A 67 -1.36 3.66 7.16
C THR A 67 -2.78 3.91 6.68
N SER A 68 -3.37 2.91 6.03
CA SER A 68 -4.76 2.91 5.59
C SER A 68 -5.46 1.63 6.01
N LEU A 69 -6.73 1.77 6.39
CA LEU A 69 -7.63 0.63 6.55
C LEU A 69 -8.20 0.28 5.19
N SER A 70 -8.39 -0.99 4.90
CA SER A 70 -8.94 -1.45 3.63
C SER A 70 -10.04 -2.47 3.85
N GLY A 71 -11.17 -2.31 3.16
CA GLY A 71 -12.12 -3.41 2.99
C GLY A 71 -11.65 -4.26 1.82
N GLU A 72 -11.42 -5.55 2.04
CA GLU A 72 -11.00 -6.48 1.00
C GLU A 72 -12.15 -7.41 0.60
N VAL A 73 -12.33 -7.58 -0.70
CA VAL A 73 -13.08 -8.70 -1.28
C VAL A 73 -12.24 -9.36 -2.35
N GLY A 74 -12.21 -10.68 -2.39
CA GLY A 74 -11.31 -11.36 -3.32
C GLY A 74 -11.57 -12.83 -3.51
N VAL A 75 -10.68 -13.44 -4.26
CA VAL A 75 -10.71 -14.84 -4.63
C VAL A 75 -9.40 -15.48 -4.18
N LEU A 76 -9.51 -16.68 -3.64
CA LEU A 76 -8.41 -17.49 -3.14
C LEU A 76 -8.36 -18.80 -3.93
N GLY A 77 -7.22 -19.10 -4.54
CA GLY A 77 -6.91 -20.40 -5.12
C GLY A 77 -6.03 -21.19 -4.16
N LYS A 78 -6.51 -22.32 -3.66
CA LYS A 78 -5.72 -23.15 -2.74
C LYS A 78 -4.71 -23.98 -3.54
N ILE A 79 -3.43 -23.68 -3.36
CA ILE A 79 -2.33 -24.41 -4.03
C ILE A 79 -1.96 -25.65 -3.20
N TRP A 80 -1.91 -25.51 -1.88
CA TRP A 80 -1.55 -26.59 -0.97
C TRP A 80 -2.48 -26.65 0.25
N GLN A 81 -2.35 -27.65 1.12
CA GLN A 81 -3.27 -27.86 2.27
C GLN A 81 -3.43 -26.63 3.18
N ARG A 82 -2.42 -25.74 3.24
CA ARG A 82 -2.45 -24.50 4.03
C ARG A 82 -2.13 -23.22 3.25
N LEU A 83 -1.54 -23.32 2.05
CA LEU A 83 -1.11 -22.17 1.26
C LEU A 83 -2.14 -21.84 0.17
N ALA A 84 -2.54 -20.58 0.09
CA ALA A 84 -3.46 -20.09 -0.92
C ALA A 84 -2.88 -18.87 -1.65
N LEU A 85 -3.06 -18.84 -2.97
CA LEU A 85 -2.86 -17.64 -3.76
C LEU A 85 -4.10 -16.76 -3.62
N LYS A 86 -3.90 -15.50 -3.31
CA LYS A 86 -4.95 -14.54 -3.03
C LYS A 86 -4.95 -13.44 -4.09
N TYR A 87 -6.10 -13.19 -4.69
CA TYR A 87 -6.36 -11.99 -5.47
C TYR A 87 -7.43 -11.18 -4.75
N THR A 88 -7.10 -9.97 -4.28
CA THR A 88 -8.06 -9.09 -3.60
C THR A 88 -8.25 -7.76 -4.32
N PHE A 89 -9.49 -7.30 -4.30
CA PHE A 89 -9.85 -5.92 -4.50
C PHE A 89 -9.92 -5.23 -3.13
N GLN A 90 -9.09 -4.22 -2.93
CA GLN A 90 -8.97 -3.45 -1.70
C GLN A 90 -9.58 -2.07 -1.88
N TYR A 91 -10.54 -1.73 -1.04
CA TYR A 91 -11.08 -0.37 -0.92
C TYR A 91 -10.43 0.32 0.27
N ARG A 92 -9.58 1.32 0.02
CA ARG A 92 -8.71 1.94 1.03
C ARG A 92 -9.32 3.22 1.60
N PHE A 93 -9.34 3.28 2.92
CA PHE A 93 -9.69 4.44 3.73
C PHE A 93 -8.40 5.00 4.36
N PRO A 94 -7.91 6.16 3.90
CA PRO A 94 -6.77 6.81 4.51
C PRO A 94 -7.13 7.28 5.92
N LEU A 95 -6.30 6.93 6.90
CA LEU A 95 -6.49 7.35 8.31
C LEU A 95 -6.04 8.79 8.55
N SER A 96 -5.09 9.30 7.76
CA SER A 96 -4.63 10.69 7.82
C SER A 96 -5.19 11.49 6.62
N GLY A 97 -5.65 12.72 6.90
CA GLY A 97 -6.25 13.62 5.93
C GLY A 97 -5.27 14.11 4.85
N ASP A 98 -4.00 14.24 5.22
CA ASP A 98 -2.95 14.85 4.38
C ASP A 98 -2.54 13.96 3.20
N TYR A 99 -2.86 12.67 3.26
CA TYR A 99 -2.48 11.66 2.24
C TYR A 99 -3.67 11.17 1.41
N LYS A 100 -4.81 11.85 1.47
CA LYS A 100 -6.03 11.48 0.72
C LYS A 100 -5.81 11.47 -0.79
N ASP A 101 -4.97 12.36 -1.31
CA ASP A 101 -4.68 12.45 -2.75
C ASP A 101 -3.59 11.48 -3.19
N LYS A 102 -2.69 11.08 -2.28
CA LYS A 102 -1.63 10.10 -2.56
C LYS A 102 -2.13 8.65 -2.54
N ILE A 103 -3.16 8.34 -1.74
CA ILE A 103 -3.66 6.97 -1.59
C ILE A 103 -4.78 6.71 -2.60
N THR A 104 -4.52 5.83 -3.58
CA THR A 104 -5.56 5.37 -4.51
C THR A 104 -6.69 4.67 -3.74
N LYS A 105 -7.93 5.16 -3.94
CA LYS A 105 -9.14 4.66 -3.26
C LYS A 105 -9.39 3.16 -3.47
N THR A 106 -9.02 2.63 -4.64
CA THR A 106 -9.23 1.23 -5.01
C THR A 106 -7.97 0.64 -5.61
N LYS A 107 -7.52 -0.52 -5.12
CA LYS A 107 -6.36 -1.23 -5.66
C LYS A 107 -6.63 -2.72 -5.76
N HIS A 108 -6.07 -3.36 -6.78
CA HIS A 108 -6.00 -4.81 -6.89
C HIS A 108 -4.66 -5.27 -6.31
N ALA A 109 -4.69 -6.31 -5.48
CA ALA A 109 -3.51 -6.90 -4.88
C ALA A 109 -3.47 -8.40 -5.15
N ILE A 110 -2.30 -8.90 -5.52
CA ILE A 110 -1.98 -10.32 -5.56
C ILE A 110 -1.09 -10.60 -4.36
N GLY A 111 -1.45 -11.60 -3.57
CA GLY A 111 -0.71 -11.98 -2.39
C GLY A 111 -0.76 -13.48 -2.14
N ILE A 112 -0.04 -13.89 -1.10
CA ILE A 112 -0.04 -15.27 -0.61
C ILE A 112 -0.65 -15.24 0.78
N GLY A 113 -1.52 -16.19 1.07
CA GLY A 113 -2.18 -16.33 2.36
C GLY A 113 -2.09 -17.73 2.91
N ILE A 114 -2.29 -17.84 4.22
CA ILE A 114 -2.46 -19.11 4.91
C ILE A 114 -3.95 -19.27 5.22
N CYS A 115 -4.56 -20.37 4.78
CA CYS A 115 -5.96 -20.70 5.07
C CYS A 115 -6.02 -22.02 5.83
N PHE A 116 -6.73 -22.00 6.96
CA PHE A 116 -6.93 -23.16 7.85
C PHE A 116 -8.22 -23.89 7.48
#